data_AF-A0A2U3AWM6-F1
#
_entry.id   AF-A0A2U3AWM6-F1
#
_cell.length_a   1.000
_cell.length_b   1.000
_cell.length_c   1.000
_cell.angle_alpha   90.00
_cell.angle_beta   90.00
_cell.angle_gamma   90.00
#
_symmetry.space_group_name_H-M   'P 1'
#
loop_
_entity.id
_entity.type
_entity.pdbx_description
1 polymer ?
#
loop_
_entity_poly.entity_id
_entity_poly.type
_entity_poly.pdbx_seq_one_letter_code
_entity_poly.pdbx_strand_id
1 'polypeptide(L)'
;MANNYLNYISDEHLLHCIENLYNSYQKAKANISKSKFYKNKIDTIKLTFDSKFNDLDEETLVKTEINRQIDKSINNSIGTFHEEILGGVDGYEIGKLSGFDIKAIDETLFADIKNKHNTMNSSSAESLFQKLATYADTYKNAKCYWVQILAKGSFCEKWFSEINGKEYSHSRVYKISGDQFYALITGNKKALFELYSILPKVINDFLKTKEEQAGIGNSALKEISESSKKSKRTILNEITFENYSYYLGFDKLE
;
A
#
# COMPACT_ATOMS: atom_id res chain seq x y z
N MET A 1 -4.84 30.62 11.29
CA MET A 1 -4.12 30.09 12.47
C MET A 1 -2.88 29.40 11.97
N ALA A 2 -1.75 29.47 12.69
CA ALA A 2 -0.57 28.72 12.31
C ALA A 2 -0.83 27.22 12.54
N ASN A 3 -0.38 26.36 11.62
CA ASN A 3 -0.46 24.91 11.79
C ASN A 3 0.45 24.47 12.94
N ASN A 4 0.01 23.53 13.75
CA ASN A 4 0.73 23.02 14.92
C ASN A 4 1.67 21.85 14.57
N TYR A 5 1.47 21.20 13.43
CA TYR A 5 2.23 20.00 13.05
C TYR A 5 3.18 20.23 11.87
N LEU A 6 2.65 20.65 10.71
CA LEU A 6 3.42 20.84 9.47
C LEU A 6 3.04 22.17 8.82
N ASN A 7 4.00 22.87 8.24
CA ASN A 7 3.74 24.19 7.64
C ASN A 7 3.23 24.13 6.20
N TYR A 8 3.27 22.97 5.54
CA TYR A 8 2.91 22.78 4.12
C TYR A 8 1.59 22.04 3.90
N ILE A 9 0.91 21.59 4.97
CA ILE A 9 -0.48 21.09 4.96
C ILE A 9 -1.20 21.54 6.23
N SER A 10 -2.53 21.62 6.21
CA SER A 10 -3.31 21.97 7.41
C SER A 10 -3.31 20.84 8.45
N ASP A 11 -3.45 21.20 9.73
CA ASP A 11 -3.57 20.22 10.82
C ASP A 11 -4.79 19.29 10.63
N GLU A 12 -5.91 19.85 10.14
CA GLU A 12 -7.13 19.10 9.83
C GLU A 12 -6.88 18.04 8.76
N HIS A 13 -6.20 18.42 7.67
CA HIS A 13 -5.87 17.50 6.59
C HIS A 13 -4.93 16.38 7.06
N LEU A 14 -3.90 16.73 7.84
CA LEU A 14 -2.98 15.74 8.39
C LEU A 14 -3.71 14.74 9.30
N LEU A 15 -4.58 15.21 10.21
CA LEU A 15 -5.37 14.35 11.07
C LEU A 15 -6.33 13.45 10.27
N HIS A 16 -6.92 13.97 9.20
CA HIS A 16 -7.76 13.18 8.31
C HIS A 16 -6.97 12.06 7.59
N CYS A 17 -5.76 12.35 7.10
CA CYS A 17 -4.88 11.32 6.52
C CYS A 17 -4.56 10.20 7.53
N ILE A 18 -4.30 10.59 8.79
CA ILE A 18 -4.02 9.63 9.88
C ILE A 18 -5.27 8.80 10.21
N GLU A 19 -6.44 9.42 10.24
CA GLU A 19 -7.70 8.72 10.43
C GLU A 19 -7.98 7.71 9.31
N ASN A 20 -7.76 8.09 8.05
CA ASN A 20 -7.93 7.20 6.89
C ASN A 20 -6.99 6.00 6.97
N LEU A 21 -5.72 6.23 7.34
CA LEU A 21 -4.75 5.16 7.54
C LEU A 21 -5.16 4.26 8.71
N TYR A 22 -5.52 4.83 9.87
CA TYR A 22 -6.00 4.08 11.03
C TYR A 22 -7.20 3.20 10.70
N ASN A 23 -8.20 3.76 10.01
CA ASN A 23 -9.37 3.02 9.56
C ASN A 23 -9.00 1.88 8.60
N SER A 24 -7.98 2.07 7.76
CA SER A 24 -7.46 1.03 6.88
C SER A 24 -6.79 -0.10 7.68
N TYR A 25 -6.04 0.21 8.75
CA TYR A 25 -5.51 -0.78 9.68
C TYR A 25 -6.64 -1.57 10.37
N GLN A 26 -7.67 -0.88 10.86
CA GLN A 26 -8.79 -1.54 11.52
C GLN A 26 -9.57 -2.43 10.55
N LYS A 27 -9.84 -1.95 9.33
CA LYS A 27 -10.46 -2.76 8.27
C LYS A 27 -9.59 -3.94 7.87
N ALA A 28 -8.27 -3.80 7.80
CA ALA A 28 -7.38 -4.90 7.46
C ALA A 28 -7.41 -6.00 8.53
N LYS A 29 -7.46 -5.62 9.81
CA LYS A 29 -7.62 -6.55 10.94
C LYS A 29 -9.02 -7.18 10.95
N ALA A 30 -10.09 -6.36 10.97
CA ALA A 30 -11.48 -6.81 11.15
C ALA A 30 -12.02 -7.71 10.03
N ASN A 31 -11.47 -7.61 8.81
CA ASN A 31 -12.05 -8.26 7.63
C ASN A 31 -11.39 -9.60 7.26
N ILE A 32 -10.75 -10.33 8.17
CA ILE A 32 -10.19 -11.64 7.85
C ILE A 32 -11.28 -12.71 7.94
N SER A 33 -12.45 -12.47 7.36
CA SER A 33 -13.42 -13.54 7.16
C SER A 33 -12.79 -14.62 6.30
N LYS A 34 -13.23 -15.88 6.46
CA LYS A 34 -12.88 -17.00 5.57
C LYS A 34 -12.96 -16.59 4.10
N SER A 35 -14.08 -15.96 3.70
CA SER A 35 -14.32 -15.52 2.33
C SER A 35 -13.26 -14.54 1.79
N LYS A 36 -12.66 -13.69 2.63
CA LYS A 36 -11.63 -12.74 2.20
C LYS A 36 -10.24 -13.37 2.17
N PHE A 37 -9.93 -14.26 3.13
CA PHE A 37 -8.68 -15.02 3.11
C PHE A 37 -8.54 -15.83 1.82
N TYR A 38 -9.67 -16.34 1.31
CA TYR A 38 -9.76 -17.12 0.07
C TYR A 38 -9.97 -16.30 -1.20
N LYS A 39 -10.18 -14.99 -1.08
CA LYS A 39 -10.41 -14.11 -2.25
C LYS A 39 -9.22 -14.15 -3.22
N ASN A 40 -8.01 -14.28 -2.69
CA ASN A 40 -6.82 -14.62 -3.47
C ASN A 40 -6.50 -16.09 -3.24
N LYS A 41 -6.14 -16.82 -4.30
CA LYS A 41 -5.76 -18.23 -4.19
C LYS A 41 -4.58 -18.39 -3.23
N ILE A 42 -4.76 -19.27 -2.23
CA ILE A 42 -3.68 -19.68 -1.34
C ILE A 42 -2.82 -20.73 -2.06
N ASP A 43 -1.51 -20.52 -2.05
CA ASP A 43 -0.55 -21.46 -2.64
C ASP A 43 -0.21 -22.57 -1.62
N THR A 44 -0.99 -23.64 -1.64
CA THR A 44 -0.82 -24.77 -0.73
C THR A 44 0.44 -25.59 -1.02
N ILE A 45 0.99 -25.51 -2.24
CA ILE A 45 2.27 -26.15 -2.59
C ILE A 45 3.40 -25.45 -1.82
N LYS A 46 3.44 -24.12 -1.87
CA LYS A 46 4.39 -23.31 -1.08
C LYS A 46 4.24 -23.56 0.42
N LEU A 47 3.01 -23.59 0.94
CA LEU A 47 2.77 -23.87 2.37
C LEU A 47 3.25 -25.27 2.78
N THR A 48 3.14 -26.27 1.89
CA THR A 48 3.67 -27.62 2.15
C THR A 48 5.19 -27.60 2.30
N PHE A 49 5.89 -26.90 1.42
CA PHE A 49 7.35 -26.73 1.55
C PHE A 49 7.71 -25.94 2.80
N ASP A 50 6.97 -24.87 3.12
CA ASP A 50 7.23 -24.08 4.34
C ASP A 50 7.08 -24.94 5.60
N SER A 51 6.05 -25.79 5.68
CA SER A 51 5.84 -26.70 6.80
C SER A 51 7.04 -27.63 6.98
N LYS A 52 7.47 -28.27 5.89
CA LYS A 52 8.52 -29.30 5.94
C LYS A 52 9.93 -28.74 6.09
N PHE A 53 10.22 -27.59 5.48
CA PHE A 53 11.57 -27.01 5.51
C PHE A 53 11.80 -26.12 6.73
N ASN A 54 10.75 -25.53 7.31
CA ASN A 54 10.87 -24.65 8.48
C ASN A 54 10.31 -25.26 9.77
N ASP A 55 9.90 -26.54 9.75
CA ASP A 55 9.30 -27.25 10.89
C ASP A 55 8.13 -26.48 11.53
N LEU A 56 7.26 -25.94 10.67
CA LEU A 56 6.10 -25.16 11.09
C LEU A 56 4.84 -26.01 11.08
N ASP A 57 4.08 -25.93 12.17
CA ASP A 57 2.75 -26.51 12.24
C ASP A 57 1.76 -25.73 11.34
N GLU A 58 0.69 -26.43 10.99
CA GLU A 58 -0.32 -25.94 10.05
C GLU A 58 -1.06 -24.69 10.54
N GLU A 59 -1.32 -24.57 11.84
CA GLU A 59 -2.00 -23.41 12.42
C GLU A 59 -1.11 -22.17 12.34
N THR A 60 0.18 -22.33 12.62
CA THR A 60 1.19 -21.27 12.49
C THR A 60 1.33 -20.81 11.04
N LEU A 61 1.30 -21.73 10.07
CA LEU A 61 1.37 -21.38 8.65
C LEU A 61 0.17 -20.53 8.20
N VAL A 62 -1.04 -20.93 8.58
CA VAL A 62 -2.26 -20.17 8.26
C VAL A 62 -2.22 -18.79 8.89
N LYS A 63 -1.85 -18.68 10.17
CA LYS A 63 -1.70 -17.38 10.85
C LYS A 63 -0.67 -16.49 10.16
N THR A 64 0.45 -17.07 9.72
CA THR A 64 1.51 -16.34 9.02
C THR A 64 1.03 -15.82 7.66
N GLU A 65 0.32 -16.65 6.89
CA GLU A 65 -0.25 -16.24 5.59
C GLU A 65 -1.34 -15.17 5.74
N ILE A 66 -2.18 -15.30 6.77
CA ILE A 66 -3.15 -14.26 7.15
C ILE A 66 -2.44 -12.93 7.44
N ASN A 67 -1.44 -12.94 8.31
CA ASN A 67 -0.68 -11.73 8.66
C ASN A 67 0.03 -11.14 7.44
N ARG A 68 0.60 -11.97 6.56
CA ARG A 68 1.21 -11.51 5.31
C ARG A 68 0.21 -10.77 4.40
N GLN A 69 -1.04 -11.23 4.33
CA GLN A 69 -2.09 -10.55 3.56
C GLN A 69 -2.51 -9.22 4.22
N ILE A 70 -2.63 -9.18 5.55
CA ILE A 70 -2.86 -7.93 6.30
C ILE A 70 -1.74 -6.94 6.01
N ASP A 71 -0.48 -7.35 6.16
CA ASP A 71 0.70 -6.52 5.94
C ASP A 71 0.75 -5.99 4.51
N LYS A 72 0.38 -6.80 3.51
CA LYS A 72 0.27 -6.33 2.12
C LYS A 72 -0.78 -5.23 1.98
N SER A 73 -1.95 -5.39 2.59
CA SER A 73 -3.02 -4.39 2.56
C SER A 73 -2.60 -3.09 3.26
N ILE A 74 -1.90 -3.21 4.39
CA ILE A 74 -1.38 -2.07 5.15
C ILE A 74 -0.31 -1.33 4.32
N ASN A 75 0.63 -2.04 3.71
CA ASN A 75 1.66 -1.44 2.87
C ASN A 75 1.08 -0.64 1.69
N ASN A 76 -0.01 -1.12 1.08
CA ASN A 76 -0.74 -0.37 0.06
C ASN A 76 -1.37 0.90 0.63
N SER A 77 -1.98 0.81 1.82
CA SER A 77 -2.60 1.95 2.51
C SER A 77 -1.56 3.01 2.89
N ILE A 78 -0.32 2.61 3.20
CA ILE A 78 0.80 3.54 3.42
C ILE A 78 1.17 4.27 2.12
N GLY A 79 1.10 3.60 0.97
CA GLY A 79 1.26 4.27 -0.34
C GLY A 79 0.22 5.38 -0.52
N THR A 80 -1.05 5.06 -0.31
CA THR A 80 -2.16 6.03 -0.35
C THR A 80 -1.98 7.16 0.67
N PHE A 81 -1.48 6.88 1.87
CA PHE A 81 -1.18 7.92 2.86
C PHE A 81 -0.19 8.98 2.30
N HIS A 82 0.85 8.57 1.58
CA HIS A 82 1.77 9.54 0.96
C HIS A 82 1.08 10.38 -0.14
N GLU A 83 0.21 9.76 -0.93
CA GLU A 83 -0.61 10.46 -1.93
C GLU A 83 -1.53 11.49 -1.26
N GLU A 84 -2.27 11.10 -0.21
CA GLU A 84 -3.15 12.00 0.53
C GLU A 84 -2.38 13.18 1.15
N ILE A 85 -1.21 12.93 1.77
CA ILE A 85 -0.37 13.99 2.33
C ILE A 85 0.06 14.98 1.26
N LEU A 86 0.59 14.49 0.13
CA LEU A 86 1.09 15.34 -0.95
C LEU A 86 -0.03 16.07 -1.69
N GLY A 87 -1.21 15.45 -1.81
CA GLY A 87 -2.40 16.07 -2.39
C GLY A 87 -3.08 17.09 -1.47
N GLY A 88 -2.65 17.21 -0.22
CA GLY A 88 -3.05 18.30 0.68
C GLY A 88 -2.18 19.55 0.61
N VAL A 89 -1.10 19.51 -0.18
CA VAL A 89 -0.21 20.66 -0.39
C VAL A 89 -0.86 21.59 -1.42
N ASP A 90 -0.88 22.89 -1.10
CA ASP A 90 -1.45 23.92 -1.98
C ASP A 90 -0.87 23.83 -3.40
N GLY A 91 -1.75 23.80 -4.41
CA GLY A 91 -1.36 23.68 -5.82
C GLY A 91 -1.29 22.24 -6.34
N TYR A 92 -1.57 21.23 -5.52
CA TYR A 92 -1.54 19.82 -5.91
C TYR A 92 -2.84 19.09 -5.60
N GLU A 93 -3.09 17.99 -6.32
CA GLU A 93 -4.25 17.13 -6.09
C GLU A 93 -3.97 15.65 -6.38
N ILE A 94 -4.72 14.77 -5.70
CA ILE A 94 -4.67 13.32 -5.91
C ILE A 94 -5.41 12.89 -7.17
N GLY A 95 -4.86 11.90 -7.88
CA GLY A 95 -5.53 11.32 -9.03
C GLY A 95 -6.61 10.32 -8.64
N LYS A 96 -7.88 10.68 -8.86
CA LYS A 96 -9.02 9.77 -8.65
C LYS A 96 -9.43 9.16 -9.98
N LEU A 97 -9.03 7.91 -10.23
CA LEU A 97 -9.30 7.16 -11.47
C LEU A 97 -8.69 7.79 -12.74
N SER A 98 -7.66 8.62 -12.58
CA SER A 98 -7.11 9.49 -13.64
C SER A 98 -5.77 9.01 -14.22
N GLY A 99 -5.27 7.85 -13.76
CA GLY A 99 -4.03 7.22 -14.25
C GLY A 99 -2.73 7.78 -13.65
N PHE A 100 -2.78 8.82 -12.83
CA PHE A 100 -1.66 9.34 -12.04
C PHE A 100 -2.02 9.28 -10.54
N ASP A 101 -1.02 9.40 -9.67
CA ASP A 101 -1.25 9.41 -8.22
C ASP A 101 -1.31 10.86 -7.70
N ILE A 102 -0.44 11.74 -8.20
CA ILE A 102 -0.42 13.19 -7.88
C ILE A 102 -0.23 14.02 -9.15
N LYS A 103 -0.89 15.19 -9.23
CA LYS A 103 -0.54 16.23 -10.21
C LYS A 103 -0.56 17.64 -9.61
N ALA A 104 0.12 18.57 -10.29
CA ALA A 104 -0.09 19.99 -10.06
C ALA A 104 -1.43 20.43 -10.69
N ILE A 105 -2.13 21.36 -10.04
CA ILE A 105 -3.40 21.91 -10.53
C ILE A 105 -3.21 22.60 -11.88
N ASP A 106 -2.07 23.26 -12.08
CA ASP A 106 -1.68 23.94 -13.33
C ASP A 106 -1.12 22.99 -14.42
N GLU A 107 -1.18 21.67 -14.18
CA GLU A 107 -0.76 20.62 -15.10
C GLU A 107 0.74 20.64 -15.45
N THR A 108 1.57 21.32 -14.65
CA THR A 108 3.04 21.35 -14.83
C THR A 108 3.77 20.15 -14.23
N LEU A 109 3.07 19.28 -13.52
CA LEU A 109 3.63 18.10 -12.88
C LEU A 109 2.63 16.94 -12.86
N PHE A 110 3.10 15.74 -13.19
CA PHE A 110 2.39 14.48 -12.96
C PHE A 110 3.32 13.48 -12.28
N ALA A 111 2.81 12.67 -11.37
CA ALA A 111 3.61 11.71 -10.63
C ALA A 111 2.87 10.41 -10.35
N ASP A 112 3.65 9.33 -10.30
CA ASP A 112 3.24 8.01 -9.84
C ASP A 112 4.16 7.61 -8.67
N ILE A 113 3.55 7.30 -7.53
CA ILE A 113 4.21 7.07 -6.26
C ILE A 113 4.33 5.57 -6.01
N LYS A 114 5.53 5.16 -5.61
CA LYS A 114 5.81 3.82 -5.12
C LYS A 114 6.45 3.93 -3.75
N ASN A 115 5.84 3.24 -2.79
CA ASN A 115 6.34 3.23 -1.41
C ASN A 115 7.75 2.59 -1.32
N LYS A 116 7.99 1.46 -2.02
CA LYS A 116 9.30 0.78 -2.06
C LYS A 116 9.87 0.73 -3.47
N HIS A 117 11.19 0.83 -3.60
CA HIS A 117 11.90 0.75 -4.89
C HIS A 117 11.82 -0.64 -5.57
N ASN A 118 11.61 -1.73 -4.80
CA ASN A 118 11.72 -3.13 -5.29
C ASN A 118 10.42 -3.73 -5.87
N THR A 119 9.37 -2.96 -6.08
CA THR A 119 8.04 -3.51 -6.45
C THR A 119 7.81 -3.67 -7.95
N MET A 120 8.81 -3.47 -8.80
CA MET A 120 8.62 -3.37 -10.24
C MET A 120 9.41 -4.44 -11.01
N ASN A 121 8.68 -5.24 -11.79
CA ASN A 121 9.27 -6.09 -12.84
C ASN A 121 9.43 -5.28 -14.14
N SER A 122 10.08 -5.85 -15.16
CA SER A 122 10.33 -5.15 -16.44
C SER A 122 9.04 -4.65 -17.11
N SER A 123 7.99 -5.47 -17.16
CA SER A 123 6.71 -5.09 -17.79
C SER A 123 6.01 -3.92 -17.08
N SER A 124 6.03 -3.90 -15.75
CA SER A 124 5.46 -2.79 -14.97
C SER A 124 6.29 -1.50 -15.10
N ALA A 125 7.62 -1.64 -15.24
CA ALA A 125 8.52 -0.53 -15.54
C ALA A 125 8.21 0.12 -16.89
N GLU A 126 8.05 -0.72 -17.91
CA GLU A 126 7.74 -0.29 -19.27
C GLU A 126 6.40 0.44 -19.33
N SER A 127 5.36 -0.17 -18.75
CA SER A 127 4.02 0.42 -18.71
C SER A 127 4.00 1.76 -17.99
N LEU A 128 4.68 1.86 -16.85
CA LEU A 128 4.76 3.12 -16.10
C LEU A 128 5.52 4.19 -16.88
N PHE A 129 6.65 3.83 -17.50
CA PHE A 129 7.43 4.78 -18.31
C PHE A 129 6.58 5.34 -19.46
N GLN A 130 5.92 4.47 -20.23
CA GLN A 130 5.08 4.88 -21.36
C GLN A 130 3.94 5.80 -20.91
N LYS A 131 3.32 5.49 -19.77
CA LYS A 131 2.27 6.31 -19.16
C LYS A 131 2.78 7.72 -18.83
N LEU A 132 3.92 7.83 -18.14
CA LEU A 132 4.52 9.13 -17.80
C LEU A 132 4.97 9.90 -19.05
N ALA A 133 5.50 9.21 -20.06
CA ALA A 133 5.86 9.84 -21.34
C ALA A 133 4.62 10.43 -22.04
N THR A 134 3.50 9.70 -22.05
CA THR A 134 2.23 10.18 -22.63
C THR A 134 1.73 11.44 -21.94
N TYR A 135 1.81 11.52 -20.60
CA TYR A 135 1.50 12.77 -19.91
C TYR A 135 2.43 13.90 -20.31
N ALA A 136 3.75 13.63 -20.38
CA ALA A 136 4.72 14.65 -20.76
C ALA A 136 4.59 15.14 -22.21
N ASP A 137 4.06 14.33 -23.11
CA ASP A 137 3.77 14.70 -24.50
C ASP A 137 2.45 15.48 -24.63
N THR A 138 1.44 15.06 -23.87
CA THR A 138 0.12 15.70 -23.83
C THR A 138 0.21 17.10 -23.20
N TYR A 139 0.89 17.20 -22.06
CA TYR A 139 1.06 18.41 -21.28
C TYR A 139 2.49 18.92 -21.47
N LYS A 140 2.71 19.78 -22.48
CA LYS A 140 4.05 20.16 -22.97
C LYS A 140 4.96 20.82 -21.91
N ASN A 141 4.35 21.42 -20.89
CA ASN A 141 5.05 22.05 -19.77
C ASN A 141 5.26 21.10 -18.58
N ALA A 142 4.71 19.88 -18.63
CA ALA A 142 4.75 18.96 -17.52
C ALA A 142 6.10 18.26 -17.38
N LYS A 143 6.59 18.17 -16.13
CA LYS A 143 7.59 17.17 -15.74
C LYS A 143 6.89 16.00 -15.07
N CYS A 144 7.24 14.79 -15.49
CA CYS A 144 6.61 13.57 -15.04
C CYS A 144 7.57 12.74 -14.18
N TYR A 145 7.08 12.21 -13.06
CA TYR A 145 7.92 11.61 -12.04
C TYR A 145 7.47 10.21 -11.67
N TRP A 146 8.40 9.25 -11.73
CA TRP A 146 8.31 8.04 -10.94
C TRP A 146 8.97 8.28 -9.59
N VAL A 147 8.14 8.31 -8.54
CA VAL A 147 8.55 8.61 -7.18
C VAL A 147 8.81 7.32 -6.41
N GLN A 148 9.97 7.24 -5.76
CA GLN A 148 10.34 6.15 -4.86
C GLN A 148 10.48 6.69 -3.44
N ILE A 149 9.45 6.51 -2.61
CA ILE A 149 9.47 7.03 -1.23
C ILE A 149 10.64 6.44 -0.45
N LEU A 150 10.74 5.11 -0.42
CA LEU A 150 11.85 4.37 0.20
C LEU A 150 12.88 3.96 -0.87
N ALA A 151 13.62 4.96 -1.33
CA ALA A 151 14.76 4.82 -2.23
C ALA A 151 16.04 4.37 -1.50
N LYS A 152 17.03 3.86 -2.25
CA LYS A 152 18.37 3.52 -1.71
C LYS A 152 19.27 4.74 -1.48
N GLY A 153 18.85 5.92 -1.93
CA GLY A 153 19.58 7.18 -1.79
C GLY A 153 18.73 8.35 -2.25
N SER A 154 19.22 9.56 -1.99
CA SER A 154 18.61 10.81 -2.43
C SER A 154 19.01 11.10 -3.88
N PHE A 155 18.04 11.25 -4.77
CA PHE A 155 18.25 11.55 -6.18
C PHE A 155 17.04 12.21 -6.85
N CYS A 156 17.32 12.91 -7.95
CA CYS A 156 16.37 13.34 -8.97
C CYS A 156 17.09 13.29 -10.31
N GLU A 157 16.75 12.32 -11.15
CA GLU A 157 17.46 12.06 -12.41
C GLU A 157 16.49 11.72 -13.54
N LYS A 158 16.89 11.93 -14.80
CA LYS A 158 16.08 11.50 -15.93
C LYS A 158 15.93 9.98 -15.89
N TRP A 159 14.72 9.50 -16.21
CA TRP A 159 14.52 8.06 -16.34
C TRP A 159 15.09 7.59 -17.68
N PHE A 160 16.27 6.98 -17.62
CA PHE A 160 16.81 6.14 -18.67
C PHE A 160 16.79 4.69 -18.21
N SER A 161 16.27 3.78 -19.04
CA SER A 161 16.31 2.35 -18.76
C SER A 161 16.28 1.57 -20.06
N GLU A 162 17.05 0.49 -20.13
CA GLU A 162 16.80 -0.58 -21.07
C GLU A 162 15.75 -1.52 -20.46
N ILE A 163 14.65 -1.77 -21.16
CA ILE A 163 13.58 -2.65 -20.70
C ILE A 163 13.26 -3.63 -21.82
N ASN A 164 13.41 -4.93 -21.55
CA ASN A 164 13.20 -6.01 -22.52
C ASN A 164 13.97 -5.79 -23.86
N GLY A 165 15.22 -5.29 -23.79
CA GLY A 165 16.07 -5.05 -24.95
C GLY A 165 15.75 -3.77 -25.73
N LYS A 166 14.88 -2.90 -25.20
CA LYS A 166 14.54 -1.60 -25.79
C LYS A 166 14.91 -0.47 -24.86
N GLU A 167 15.55 0.55 -25.41
CA GLU A 167 15.86 1.78 -24.67
C GLU A 167 14.61 2.65 -24.51
N TYR A 168 14.38 3.07 -23.27
CA TYR A 168 13.34 4.01 -22.89
C TYR A 168 13.97 5.26 -22.28
N SER A 169 13.67 6.41 -22.89
CA SER A 169 14.11 7.72 -22.41
C SER A 169 13.16 8.82 -22.87
N HIS A 170 13.01 9.87 -22.05
CA HIS A 170 12.19 11.03 -22.37
C HIS A 170 12.74 12.26 -21.63
N SER A 171 12.80 13.42 -22.28
CA SER A 171 13.47 14.62 -21.75
C SER A 171 12.81 15.20 -20.49
N ARG A 172 11.52 14.88 -20.29
CA ARG A 172 10.69 15.35 -19.18
C ARG A 172 10.21 14.25 -18.22
N VAL A 173 10.72 13.01 -18.34
CA VAL A 173 10.38 11.91 -17.41
C VAL A 173 11.56 11.63 -16.48
N TYR A 174 11.30 11.58 -15.18
CA TYR A 174 12.31 11.49 -14.13
C TYR A 174 12.02 10.35 -13.17
N LYS A 175 13.09 9.82 -12.55
CA LYS A 175 13.01 9.07 -11.30
C LYS A 175 13.40 10.02 -10.18
N ILE A 176 12.66 10.00 -9.08
CA ILE A 176 12.93 10.86 -7.94
C ILE A 176 12.72 10.13 -6.62
N SER A 177 13.64 10.34 -5.69
CA SER A 177 13.55 9.86 -4.30
C SER A 177 12.49 10.62 -3.52
N GLY A 178 11.92 9.99 -2.49
CA GLY A 178 10.87 10.58 -1.66
C GLY A 178 11.25 11.92 -1.05
N ASP A 179 12.47 12.05 -0.51
CA ASP A 179 12.93 13.28 0.11
C ASP A 179 13.01 14.44 -0.91
N GLN A 180 13.54 14.18 -2.11
CA GLN A 180 13.60 15.18 -3.18
C GLN A 180 12.20 15.52 -3.71
N PHE A 181 11.29 14.55 -3.79
CA PHE A 181 9.93 14.81 -4.26
C PHE A 181 9.11 15.61 -3.26
N TYR A 182 9.17 15.27 -1.97
CA TYR A 182 8.57 16.09 -0.91
C TYR A 182 9.14 17.51 -0.92
N ALA A 183 10.45 17.67 -1.10
CA ALA A 183 11.08 18.98 -1.22
C ALA A 183 10.61 19.77 -2.44
N LEU A 184 10.41 19.08 -3.58
CA LEU A 184 9.91 19.68 -4.82
C LEU A 184 8.47 20.19 -4.66
N ILE A 185 7.59 19.36 -4.09
CA ILE A 185 6.15 19.66 -3.96
C ILE A 185 5.91 20.75 -2.92
N THR A 186 6.59 20.69 -1.78
CA THR A 186 6.33 21.60 -0.66
C THR A 186 7.18 22.88 -0.69
N GLY A 187 8.24 22.92 -1.51
CA GLY A 187 9.28 23.94 -1.42
C GLY A 187 10.18 23.84 -0.17
N ASN A 188 9.96 22.85 0.70
CA ASN A 188 10.73 22.65 1.94
C ASN A 188 11.66 21.43 1.82
N LYS A 189 12.98 21.69 1.83
CA LYS A 189 14.03 20.66 1.74
C LYS A 189 13.97 19.58 2.83
N LYS A 190 13.29 19.83 3.94
CA LYS A 190 13.16 18.90 5.08
C LYS A 190 11.76 18.32 5.23
N ALA A 191 10.84 18.54 4.29
CA ALA A 191 9.44 18.14 4.42
C ALA A 191 9.24 16.66 4.79
N LEU A 192 9.89 15.72 4.10
CA LEU A 192 9.75 14.29 4.44
C LEU A 192 10.29 13.96 5.84
N PHE A 193 11.37 14.60 6.26
CA PHE A 193 11.93 14.45 7.60
C PHE A 193 11.00 15.02 8.68
N GLU A 194 10.42 16.19 8.44
CA GLU A 194 9.46 16.84 9.34
C GLU A 194 8.20 15.98 9.50
N LEU A 195 7.65 15.44 8.39
CA LEU A 195 6.56 14.47 8.42
C LEU A 195 6.92 13.29 9.31
N TYR A 196 8.04 12.60 9.03
CA TYR A 196 8.48 11.45 9.80
C TYR A 196 8.61 11.77 11.29
N SER A 197 9.19 12.91 11.62
CA SER A 197 9.46 13.34 13.00
C SER A 197 8.18 13.67 13.77
N ILE A 198 7.15 14.20 13.10
CA ILE A 198 5.90 14.59 13.76
C ILE A 198 4.90 13.44 13.91
N LEU A 199 5.02 12.37 13.11
CA LEU A 199 4.10 11.23 13.10
C LEU A 199 3.80 10.67 14.51
N PRO A 200 4.78 10.38 15.39
CA PRO A 200 4.48 9.82 16.71
C PRO A 200 3.57 10.73 17.55
N LYS A 201 3.80 12.05 17.52
CA LYS A 201 3.00 13.02 18.25
C LYS A 201 1.57 13.09 17.70
N VAL A 202 1.44 13.30 16.40
CA VAL A 202 0.13 13.41 15.72
C VAL A 202 -0.71 12.14 15.91
N ILE A 203 -0.10 10.96 15.80
CA ILE A 203 -0.79 9.69 16.02
C ILE A 203 -1.31 9.59 17.46
N ASN A 204 -0.48 9.96 18.45
CA ASN A 204 -0.91 9.95 19.85
C ASN A 204 -2.04 10.96 20.11
N ASP A 205 -1.95 12.15 19.55
CA ASP A 205 -2.98 13.16 19.68
C ASP A 205 -4.29 12.70 19.02
N PHE A 206 -4.23 12.08 17.84
CA PHE A 206 -5.38 11.43 17.20
C PHE A 206 -5.97 10.29 18.05
N LEU A 207 -5.14 9.37 18.57
CA LEU A 207 -5.62 8.22 19.34
C LEU A 207 -6.34 8.62 20.63
N LYS A 208 -5.90 9.67 21.32
CA LYS A 208 -6.60 10.22 22.50
C LYS A 208 -8.04 10.60 22.16
N THR A 209 -8.28 11.19 20.98
CA THR A 209 -9.64 11.52 20.52
C THR A 209 -10.52 10.29 20.21
N LYS A 210 -9.90 9.12 19.96
CA LYS A 210 -10.61 7.85 19.68
C LYS A 210 -10.83 6.98 20.91
N GLU A 211 -9.95 7.00 21.91
CA GLU A 211 -10.16 6.31 23.19
C GLU A 211 -11.39 6.85 23.93
N GLU A 212 -11.71 8.12 23.73
CA GLU A 212 -12.98 8.73 24.15
C GLU A 212 -14.21 8.14 23.43
N GLN A 213 -14.04 7.31 22.39
CA GLN A 213 -15.10 6.90 21.46
C GLN A 213 -15.28 5.39 21.19
N ALA A 214 -14.35 4.47 21.50
CA ALA A 214 -14.41 3.12 20.88
C ALA A 214 -14.13 1.90 21.78
N GLY A 215 -15.10 0.98 21.82
CA GLY A 215 -14.92 -0.45 22.10
C GLY A 215 -15.51 -1.31 20.97
N ILE A 216 -14.85 -2.43 20.64
CA ILE A 216 -15.31 -3.72 20.05
C ILE A 216 -14.22 -4.35 19.14
N GLY A 217 -13.95 -5.66 19.33
CA GLY A 217 -12.92 -6.48 18.66
C GLY A 217 -13.45 -7.68 17.85
N ASN A 218 -12.51 -8.44 17.24
CA ASN A 218 -12.61 -9.20 15.97
C ASN A 218 -12.93 -10.73 16.09
N SER A 219 -13.59 -11.37 15.09
CA SER A 219 -14.30 -12.68 15.21
C SER A 219 -13.84 -13.88 14.36
N ALA A 220 -12.91 -13.74 13.41
CA ALA A 220 -12.68 -14.75 12.38
C ALA A 220 -12.13 -16.13 12.83
N LEU A 221 -11.14 -16.15 13.74
CA LEU A 221 -10.58 -17.40 14.26
C LEU A 221 -11.66 -18.21 14.99
N LYS A 222 -12.55 -17.50 15.69
CA LYS A 222 -13.68 -18.09 16.41
C LYS A 222 -14.63 -18.80 15.43
N GLU A 223 -14.97 -18.15 14.31
CA GLU A 223 -15.84 -18.73 13.29
C GLU A 223 -15.22 -19.95 12.59
N ILE A 224 -13.90 -19.95 12.29
CA ILE A 224 -13.20 -21.10 11.70
C ILE A 224 -13.15 -22.27 12.67
N SER A 225 -12.82 -22.02 13.93
CA SER A 225 -12.78 -23.04 14.97
C SER A 225 -14.16 -23.62 15.27
N GLU A 226 -15.23 -22.82 15.21
CA GLU A 226 -16.61 -23.29 15.38
C GLU A 226 -17.03 -24.21 14.22
N SER A 227 -16.69 -23.87 12.98
CA SER A 227 -17.03 -24.68 11.80
C SER A 227 -16.28 -26.01 11.75
N SER A 228 -14.96 -26.00 12.00
CA SER A 228 -14.12 -27.21 12.05
C SER A 228 -14.60 -28.19 13.12
N LYS A 229 -15.01 -27.70 14.30
CA LYS A 229 -15.62 -28.53 15.34
C LYS A 229 -16.94 -29.16 14.88
N LYS A 230 -17.76 -28.41 14.14
CA LYS A 230 -19.06 -28.90 13.65
C LYS A 230 -18.91 -29.95 12.56
N SER A 231 -17.94 -29.77 11.66
CA SER A 231 -17.69 -30.68 10.55
C SER A 231 -16.79 -31.87 10.89
N LYS A 232 -16.13 -31.84 12.06
CA LYS A 232 -15.11 -32.79 12.51
C LYS A 232 -13.85 -32.84 11.64
N ARG A 233 -13.67 -31.85 10.78
CA ARG A 233 -12.45 -31.68 10.00
C ARG A 233 -11.36 -31.03 10.84
N THR A 234 -10.10 -31.29 10.52
CA THR A 234 -9.01 -30.41 10.97
C THR A 234 -9.27 -28.98 10.47
N ILE A 235 -8.65 -27.98 11.11
CA ILE A 235 -8.80 -26.60 10.64
C ILE A 235 -8.36 -26.49 9.17
N LEU A 236 -7.28 -27.15 8.74
CA LEU A 236 -6.88 -27.17 7.34
C LEU A 236 -7.86 -27.89 6.41
N ASN A 237 -8.44 -29.01 6.83
CA ASN A 237 -9.41 -29.71 6.01
C ASN A 237 -10.73 -28.93 5.92
N GLU A 238 -11.13 -28.21 6.97
CA GLU A 238 -12.27 -27.30 6.92
C GLU A 238 -12.00 -26.13 5.98
N ILE A 239 -10.81 -25.51 6.08
CA ILE A 239 -10.36 -24.47 5.16
C ILE A 239 -10.39 -25.01 3.72
N THR A 240 -9.80 -26.18 3.46
CA THR A 240 -9.69 -26.79 2.13
C THR A 240 -11.07 -27.14 1.56
N PHE A 241 -11.95 -27.72 2.37
CA PHE A 241 -13.31 -28.06 1.97
C PHE A 241 -14.12 -26.81 1.62
N GLU A 242 -14.07 -25.76 2.44
CA GLU A 242 -14.81 -24.51 2.19
C GLU A 242 -14.31 -23.77 0.95
N ASN A 243 -13.06 -23.98 0.53
CA ASN A 243 -12.48 -23.38 -0.67
C ASN A 243 -12.71 -24.16 -1.95
N TYR A 244 -12.66 -25.49 -1.83
CA TYR A 244 -12.42 -26.35 -2.98
C TYR A 244 -13.42 -27.48 -3.07
N SER A 245 -14.48 -27.52 -2.24
CA SER A 245 -15.51 -28.58 -2.29
C SER A 245 -16.14 -28.78 -3.68
N TYR A 246 -16.09 -27.77 -4.55
CA TYR A 246 -16.54 -27.85 -5.95
C TYR A 246 -15.51 -28.45 -6.92
N TYR A 247 -14.29 -28.78 -6.46
CA TYR A 247 -13.29 -29.52 -7.23
C TYR A 247 -13.50 -31.03 -7.07
N LEU A 248 -13.28 -31.77 -8.16
CA LEU A 248 -13.50 -33.22 -8.19
C LEU A 248 -12.75 -33.92 -7.05
N GLY A 249 -13.50 -34.56 -6.15
CA GLY A 249 -12.98 -35.35 -5.04
C GLY A 249 -12.73 -34.57 -3.75
N PHE A 250 -12.83 -33.25 -3.76
CA PHE A 250 -12.67 -32.41 -2.55
C PHE A 250 -13.96 -32.29 -1.73
N ASP A 251 -15.10 -32.68 -2.29
CA ASP A 251 -16.35 -32.92 -1.57
C ASP A 251 -16.25 -34.06 -0.56
N LYS A 252 -15.24 -34.95 -0.73
CA LYS A 252 -14.98 -36.11 0.12
C LYS A 252 -13.92 -35.86 1.20
N LEU A 253 -13.50 -34.62 1.40
CA LEU A 253 -12.53 -34.27 2.43
C LEU A 253 -13.15 -34.48 3.83
N GLU A 254 -12.54 -35.34 4.65
CA GLU A 254 -12.92 -35.65 6.04
C GLU A 254 -12.11 -34.85 7.07
#